data_AF-A0A2V9H9P3-F1
#
_entry.id   AF-A0A2V9H9P3-F1
#
_cell.length_a   1.000
_cell.length_b   1.000
_cell.length_c   1.000
_cell.angle_alpha   90.00
_cell.angle_beta   90.00
_cell.angle_gamma   90.00
#
_symmetry.space_group_name_H-M   'P 1'
#
loop_
_entity.id
_entity.type
_entity.pdbx_description
1 polymer ?
#
loop_
_entity_poly.entity_id
_entity_poly.type
_entity_poly.pdbx_seq_one_letter_code
_entity_poly.pdbx_strand_id
1 'polypeptide(L)'
;MRTFPKSLATFRKIIDERGDQLRKLTQEELKKLSAEPPEQLIFDSRPATIGIIVQSKPGGNLRVVIQGFMKARFVPGKHVALDGFYKHPDGTVSPMPDEEFYEFD
;
A
#
# COMPACT_ATOMS: atom_id res chain seq x y z
N MET A 1 4.60 13.78 26.23
CA MET A 1 3.78 13.23 25.13
C MET A 1 4.56 13.40 23.83
N ARG A 2 5.01 12.30 23.19
CA ARG A 2 5.51 12.36 21.80
C ARG A 2 4.30 12.55 20.89
N THR A 3 4.04 13.77 20.45
CA THR A 3 3.07 14.03 19.39
C THR A 3 3.60 13.35 18.13
N PHE A 4 2.96 12.25 17.73
CA PHE A 4 3.20 11.63 16.43
C PHE A 4 3.03 12.72 15.35
N PRO A 5 3.96 12.88 14.40
CA PRO A 5 3.83 13.87 13.33
C PRO A 5 2.50 13.67 12.61
N LYS A 6 1.63 14.69 12.58
CA LYS A 6 0.33 14.64 11.86
C LYS A 6 0.50 14.08 10.44
N SER A 7 1.61 14.43 9.80
CA SER A 7 1.98 14.01 8.46
C SER A 7 2.18 12.49 8.30
N LEU A 8 2.52 11.73 9.35
CA LEU A 8 2.57 10.27 9.28
C LEU A 8 1.17 9.64 9.36
N ALA A 9 0.33 10.14 10.25
CA ALA A 9 -1.06 9.70 10.34
C ALA A 9 -1.81 10.00 9.03
N THR A 10 -1.58 11.17 8.44
CA THR A 10 -2.13 11.52 7.13
C THR A 10 -1.56 10.63 6.01
N PHE A 11 -0.25 10.34 6.02
CA PHE A 11 0.34 9.43 5.02
C PHE A 11 -0.27 8.03 5.11
N ARG A 12 -0.43 7.48 6.31
CA ARG A 12 -1.10 6.19 6.51
C ARG A 12 -2.55 6.22 6.02
N LYS A 13 -3.30 7.29 6.32
CA LYS A 13 -4.68 7.45 5.85
C LYS A 13 -4.79 7.41 4.31
N ILE A 14 -3.82 7.96 3.60
CA ILE A 14 -3.78 7.91 2.13
C ILE A 14 -3.59 6.47 1.66
N ILE A 15 -2.72 5.69 2.32
CA ILE A 15 -2.53 4.27 1.99
C ILE A 15 -3.84 3.50 2.23
N ASP A 16 -4.50 3.71 3.37
CA ASP A 16 -5.76 3.07 3.72
C ASP A 16 -6.88 3.42 2.71
N GLU A 17 -7.05 4.71 2.39
CA GLU A 17 -8.04 5.19 1.41
C GLU A 17 -7.80 4.59 0.01
N ARG A 18 -6.54 4.44 -0.37
CA ARG A 18 -6.16 3.85 -1.65
C ARG A 18 -6.43 2.36 -1.67
N GLY A 19 -6.13 1.65 -0.58
CA GLY A 19 -6.53 0.26 -0.42
C GLY A 19 -8.04 0.07 -0.58
N ASP A 20 -8.84 0.92 0.06
CA ASP A 20 -10.31 0.87 -0.05
C ASP A 20 -10.83 1.13 -1.46
N GLN A 21 -10.15 1.97 -2.24
CA GLN A 21 -10.44 2.16 -3.65
C GLN A 21 -10.09 0.90 -4.46
N LEU A 22 -8.91 0.32 -4.23
CA LEU A 22 -8.45 -0.87 -4.94
C LEU A 22 -9.30 -2.11 -4.65
N ARG A 23 -9.82 -2.26 -3.42
CA ARG A 23 -10.72 -3.37 -3.05
C ARG A 23 -11.99 -3.42 -3.90
N LYS A 24 -12.45 -2.26 -4.38
CA LYS A 24 -13.65 -2.12 -5.22
C LYS A 24 -13.41 -2.48 -6.69
N LEU A 25 -12.16 -2.50 -7.13
CA LEU A 25 -11.80 -2.83 -8.51
C LEU A 25 -11.95 -4.33 -8.80
N THR A 26 -12.13 -4.65 -10.07
CA THR A 26 -12.12 -6.02 -10.59
C THR A 26 -10.69 -6.57 -10.66
N GLN A 27 -10.55 -7.89 -10.77
CA GLN A 27 -9.22 -8.50 -10.96
C GLN A 27 -8.52 -8.02 -12.23
N GLU A 28 -9.26 -7.79 -13.32
CA GLU A 28 -8.68 -7.32 -14.58
C GLU A 28 -8.14 -5.90 -14.47
N GLU A 29 -8.85 -5.02 -13.77
CA GLU A 29 -8.38 -3.67 -13.47
C GLU A 29 -7.15 -3.70 -12.57
N LEU A 30 -7.15 -4.52 -11.53
CA LEU A 30 -6.00 -4.68 -10.63
C LEU A 30 -4.76 -5.20 -11.37
N LYS A 31 -4.91 -6.13 -12.31
CA LYS A 31 -3.79 -6.63 -13.13
C LYS A 31 -3.16 -5.53 -13.98
N LYS A 32 -3.90 -4.53 -14.43
CA LYS A 32 -3.34 -3.40 -15.20
C LYS A 32 -2.42 -2.54 -14.34
N LEU A 33 -2.72 -2.42 -13.04
CA LEU A 33 -1.91 -1.62 -12.09
C LEU A 33 -0.53 -2.22 -11.82
N SER A 34 -0.32 -3.52 -12.07
CA SER A 34 0.99 -4.15 -11.85
C SER A 34 2.09 -3.59 -12.77
N ALA A 35 1.70 -2.93 -13.86
CA ALA A 35 2.61 -2.32 -14.82
C ALA A 35 2.87 -0.84 -14.53
N GLU A 36 2.17 -0.24 -13.56
CA GLU A 36 2.32 1.18 -13.25
C GLU A 36 3.58 1.43 -12.41
N PRO A 37 4.38 2.46 -12.75
CA PRO A 37 5.52 2.83 -11.93
C PRO A 37 5.05 3.38 -10.58
N PRO A 38 5.86 3.24 -9.51
CA PRO A 38 5.54 3.84 -8.22
C PRO A 38 5.34 5.35 -8.34
N GLU A 39 4.28 5.85 -7.73
CA GLU A 39 3.96 7.27 -7.71
C GLU A 39 4.87 8.00 -6.71
N GLN A 40 5.42 9.14 -7.14
CA GLN A 40 6.23 10.00 -6.28
C GLN A 40 5.41 11.20 -5.82
N LEU A 41 5.40 11.44 -4.52
CA LEU A 41 4.64 12.51 -3.88
C LEU A 41 5.55 13.33 -2.98
N ILE A 42 5.16 14.58 -2.72
CA ILE A 42 5.79 15.40 -1.69
C ILE A 42 4.78 15.62 -0.57
N PHE A 43 5.08 15.10 0.61
CA PHE A 43 4.23 15.20 1.79
C PHE A 43 4.91 16.04 2.87
N ASP A 44 4.37 17.23 3.16
CA ASP A 44 4.95 18.16 4.16
C ASP A 44 6.45 18.42 3.91
N SER A 45 6.78 18.76 2.66
CA SER A 45 8.16 18.95 2.15
C SER A 45 9.07 17.71 2.22
N ARG A 46 8.51 16.51 2.36
CA ARG A 46 9.27 15.26 2.37
C ARG A 46 8.91 14.40 1.15
N PRO A 47 9.89 13.88 0.42
CA PRO A 47 9.63 12.89 -0.63
C PRO A 47 8.98 11.64 -0.03
N ALA A 48 7.90 11.22 -0.67
CA ALA A 48 7.20 9.97 -0.42
C ALA A 48 6.99 9.23 -1.74
N THR A 49 6.86 7.91 -1.66
CA THR A 49 6.62 7.05 -2.81
C THR A 49 5.53 6.07 -2.44
N ILE A 50 4.58 5.85 -3.35
CA ILE A 50 3.51 4.87 -3.20
C ILE A 50 3.61 3.90 -4.39
N GLY A 51 3.88 2.63 -4.11
CA GLY A 51 3.84 1.54 -5.08
C GLY A 51 2.61 0.67 -4.88
N ILE A 52 2.11 0.08 -5.96
CA ILE A 52 1.09 -0.97 -5.92
C ILE A 52 1.72 -2.23 -6.48
N ILE A 53 1.72 -3.29 -5.69
CA ILE A 53 2.26 -4.59 -6.08
C ILE A 53 1.08 -5.54 -6.22
N VAL A 54 0.92 -6.11 -7.42
CA VAL A 54 -0.13 -7.09 -7.70
C VAL A 54 0.53 -8.40 -8.13
N GLN A 55 0.31 -9.45 -7.35
CA GLN A 55 0.86 -10.78 -7.59
C GLN A 55 -0.28 -11.78 -7.79
N SER A 56 -0.16 -12.60 -8.83
CA SER A 56 -1.07 -13.74 -8.99
C SER A 56 -0.62 -14.89 -8.09
N LYS A 57 -1.54 -15.45 -7.30
CA LYS A 57 -1.30 -16.63 -6.46
C LYS A 57 -1.92 -17.88 -7.11
N PRO A 58 -1.41 -19.08 -6.76
CA PRO A 58 -2.05 -20.34 -7.16
C PRO A 58 -3.54 -20.34 -6.75
N GLY A 59 -4.43 -20.78 -7.64
CA GLY A 59 -5.88 -20.74 -7.41
C GLY A 59 -6.59 -19.50 -7.96
N GLY A 60 -5.88 -18.60 -8.67
CA GLY A 60 -6.50 -17.45 -9.36
C GLY A 60 -6.76 -16.23 -8.48
N ASN A 61 -6.36 -16.28 -7.21
CA ASN A 61 -6.40 -15.13 -6.32
C ASN A 61 -5.32 -14.10 -6.71
N LEU A 62 -5.63 -12.82 -6.55
CA LEU A 62 -4.62 -11.76 -6.62
C LEU A 62 -4.28 -11.31 -5.21
N ARG A 63 -2.98 -11.25 -4.90
CA ARG A 63 -2.46 -10.53 -3.75
C ARG A 63 -2.16 -9.10 -4.20
N VAL A 64 -2.76 -8.13 -3.54
CA VAL A 64 -2.56 -6.70 -3.80
C VAL A 64 -1.96 -6.08 -2.55
N VAL A 65 -0.82 -5.39 -2.72
CA VAL A 65 -0.13 -4.69 -1.64
C VAL A 65 0.09 -3.24 -2.07
N ILE A 66 -0.30 -2.31 -1.21
CA ILE A 66 -0.04 -0.88 -1.34
C ILE A 66 1.12 -0.57 -0.41
N GLN A 67 2.23 -0.11 -0.98
CA GLN A 67 3.47 0.12 -0.27
C GLN A 67 3.81 1.61 -0.29
N GLY A 68 3.75 2.25 0.87
CA GLY A 68 4.09 3.65 1.06
C GLY A 68 5.43 3.81 1.78
N PHE A 69 6.37 4.53 1.17
CA PHE A 69 7.60 4.97 1.82
C PHE A 69 7.64 6.49 1.93
N MET A 70 8.07 7.01 3.07
CA MET A 70 8.30 8.45 3.25
C MET A 70 9.64 8.70 3.93
N LYS A 71 10.44 9.62 3.39
CA LYS A 71 11.75 9.95 3.97
C LYS A 71 11.60 10.53 5.38
N ALA A 72 12.34 10.01 6.35
CA ALA A 72 12.36 10.55 7.71
C ALA A 72 13.08 11.92 7.74
N ARG A 73 12.62 12.83 8.61
CA ARG A 73 13.11 14.23 8.66
C ARG A 73 14.34 14.41 9.55
N PHE A 74 14.37 13.74 10.71
CA PHE A 74 15.34 13.98 11.78
C PHE A 74 16.11 12.72 12.21
N VAL A 75 15.81 11.57 11.62
CA VAL A 75 16.47 10.30 11.94
C VAL A 75 16.86 9.59 10.64
N PRO A 76 17.96 8.81 10.62
CA PRO A 76 18.24 7.89 9.54
C PRO A 76 17.08 6.89 9.41
N GLY A 77 16.58 6.69 8.19
CA GLY A 77 15.52 5.72 7.92
C GLY A 77 14.39 6.27 7.04
N LYS A 78 13.39 5.42 6.83
CA LYS A 78 12.15 5.74 6.12
C LYS A 78 10.99 5.34 7.01
N HIS A 79 9.88 6.04 6.87
CA HIS A 79 8.61 5.60 7.42
C HIS A 79 7.90 4.74 6.39
N VAL A 80 7.43 3.58 6.83
CA VAL A 80 6.71 2.62 5.99
C VAL A 80 5.25 2.60 6.41
N ALA A 81 4.36 2.57 5.43
CA ALA A 81 2.93 2.34 5.62
C ALA A 81 2.48 1.33 4.56
N LEU A 82 1.88 0.24 5.00
CA LEU A 82 1.45 -0.86 4.16
C LEU A 82 -0.04 -1.08 4.33
N ASP A 83 -0.71 -1.41 3.23
CA ASP A 83 -2.04 -2.03 3.23
C ASP A 83 -2.04 -3.17 2.21
N GLY A 84 -2.84 -4.20 2.46
CA GLY A 84 -2.78 -5.43 1.69
C GLY A 84 -4.06 -6.25 1.78
N PHE A 85 -4.41 -6.87 0.67
CA PHE A 85 -5.58 -7.73 0.60
C PHE A 85 -5.44 -8.78 -0.51
N TYR A 86 -6.29 -9.79 -0.42
CA TYR A 86 -6.49 -10.79 -1.44
C TYR A 86 -7.79 -10.51 -2.19
N LYS A 87 -7.74 -10.49 -3.52
CA LYS A 87 -8.91 -10.44 -4.39
C LYS A 87 -9.15 -11.82 -4.98
N HIS A 88 -10.27 -12.42 -4.62
CA HIS A 88 -10.68 -13.73 -5.10
C HIS A 88 -11.38 -13.64 -6.48
N PRO A 89 -11.39 -14.74 -7.27
CA PRO A 89 -12.06 -14.76 -8.58
C PRO A 89 -13.55 -14.44 -8.54
N ASP A 90 -14.22 -14.78 -7.44
CA ASP A 90 -15.63 -14.46 -7.19
C ASP A 90 -15.86 -12.99 -6.80
N GLY A 91 -14.80 -12.19 -6.75
CA GLY A 91 -14.83 -10.77 -6.40
C GLY A 91 -14.75 -10.48 -4.90
N THR A 92 -14.79 -11.51 -4.05
CA THR A 92 -14.63 -11.34 -2.60
C THR A 92 -13.23 -10.85 -2.24
N VAL A 93 -13.12 -10.20 -1.09
CA VAL A 93 -11.88 -9.62 -0.60
C VAL A 93 -11.59 -10.14 0.80
N SER A 94 -10.38 -10.63 1.00
CA SER A 94 -9.89 -11.03 2.31
C SER A 94 -8.71 -10.13 2.73
N PRO A 95 -8.64 -9.68 3.99
CA PRO A 95 -7.49 -8.93 4.47
C PRO A 95 -6.23 -9.78 4.40
N MET A 96 -5.08 -9.14 4.13
CA MET A 96 -3.78 -9.82 4.23
C MET A 96 -3.36 -9.85 5.71
N PRO A 97 -2.90 -10.99 6.24
CA PRO A 97 -2.46 -11.09 7.63
C PRO A 97 -1.18 -10.29 7.87
N ASP A 98 -1.04 -9.76 9.09
CA ASP A 98 0.07 -8.86 9.46
C ASP A 98 1.46 -9.46 9.19
N GLU A 99 1.60 -10.76 9.43
CA GLU A 99 2.83 -11.54 9.25
C GLU A 99 3.34 -11.55 7.80
N GLU A 100 2.44 -11.43 6.83
CA GLU A 100 2.82 -11.45 5.43
C GLU A 100 3.37 -10.10 4.94
N PHE A 101 3.19 -9.01 5.70
CA PHE A 101 3.73 -7.70 5.33
C PHE A 101 5.24 -7.60 5.52
N TYR A 102 5.88 -8.51 6.27
CA TYR A 102 7.35 -8.53 6.41
C TYR A 102 8.09 -8.71 5.08
N GLU A 103 7.43 -9.24 4.04
CA GLU A 103 7.99 -9.34 2.69
C GLU A 103 8.06 -7.97 1.96
N PHE A 104 7.47 -6.92 2.54
CA PHE A 104 7.23 -5.61 1.92
C PHE A 104 7.67 -4.41 2.78
N ASP A 105 8.29 -4.63 3.94
CA ASP A 105 8.89 -3.57 4.78
C ASP A 105 10.38 -3.39 4.45
#